data_AF-U5E6Q5-F1
#
_entry.id   AF-U5E6Q5-F1
#
_cell.length_a   1.000
_cell.length_b   1.000
_cell.length_c   1.000
_cell.angle_alpha   90.00
_cell.angle_beta   90.00
_cell.angle_gamma   90.00
#
_symmetry.space_group_name_H-M   'P 1'
#
loop_
_entity.id
_entity.type
_entity.pdbx_description
1 polymer ?
#
loop_
_entity_poly.entity_id
_entity_poly.type
_entity_poly.pdbx_seq_one_letter_code
_entity_poly.pdbx_strand_id
1 'polypeptide(L)'
;MTAVTMERAHDEIASPPPPSPTWHPLTRLAFRFSVGYLGLFCLWMAQISFVFLGVFALQLPEDAVAWQMLSLAPVSRWIGEHVFGVQAELTMNGSGDQAAIWIQCGLVLVAAVLITAVWSVLDRRRRAYPRLWSWFLTVLRLCVGGQMLFYGFAKLIPTQMPEPALTTLLTRVGDLSPMAMLWTQVGSSPAYEMSLGAAEVVAGLLLFWPRTATLGAMLSVISMAQVFLLNLTFDVPVKMLSGHLLLMSLVLLAPQARRLANVLVLERDSGPMTQPALFDSPRRNRWASVVQVAAGLWVVAGCVYLGSQSWTEYGGGAPKPELYGIWEVTEFTADATPVPPLATDPLRWQRLIVDAGSAGYQRMDDTVVPVVAAFDTEAHTMTLTAAPTAPGEAPAAVTTFVVDRPAEDRLALRGELDGRPVTLTLTRLDLDSFPLRGTGFRWVQNNPYVG
;
A
#
# COMPACT_ATOMS: atom_id res chain seq x y z
N MET A 1 -58.03 -15.50 64.71
CA MET A 1 -57.61 -14.78 63.49
C MET A 1 -56.53 -13.79 63.88
N THR A 2 -55.25 -14.20 63.82
CA THR A 2 -54.03 -13.36 63.66
C THR A 2 -52.81 -14.26 63.84
N ALA A 3 -52.17 -14.64 62.73
CA ALA A 3 -50.84 -15.23 62.74
C ALA A 3 -49.85 -14.09 62.49
N VAL A 4 -49.00 -13.84 63.48
CA VAL A 4 -47.94 -12.83 63.44
C VAL A 4 -46.86 -13.26 62.45
N THR A 5 -46.67 -12.46 61.41
CA THR A 5 -45.60 -12.63 60.43
C THR A 5 -44.32 -12.03 61.01
N MET A 6 -43.33 -12.87 61.33
CA MET A 6 -41.97 -12.41 61.64
C MET A 6 -41.27 -12.04 60.33
N GLU A 7 -41.08 -10.74 60.13
CA GLU A 7 -40.28 -10.17 59.06
C GLU A 7 -38.79 -10.35 59.37
N ARG A 8 -38.12 -11.27 58.67
CA ARG A 8 -36.65 -11.37 58.67
C ARG A 8 -36.10 -10.24 57.79
N ALA A 9 -35.61 -9.18 58.42
CA ALA A 9 -34.68 -8.25 57.79
C ALA A 9 -33.39 -9.01 57.42
N HIS A 10 -33.17 -9.26 56.12
CA HIS A 10 -31.85 -9.58 55.60
C HIS A 10 -31.12 -8.24 55.39
N ASP A 11 -30.23 -7.89 56.32
CA ASP A 11 -29.18 -6.92 56.04
C ASP A 11 -28.28 -7.53 54.94
N GLU A 12 -28.45 -7.08 53.69
CA GLU A 12 -27.45 -7.29 52.65
C GLU A 12 -26.17 -6.58 53.09
N ILE A 13 -25.20 -7.37 53.57
CA ILE A 13 -23.83 -6.93 53.78
C ILE A 13 -23.31 -6.47 52.40
N ALA A 14 -23.30 -5.15 52.18
CA ALA A 14 -22.69 -4.54 51.02
C ALA A 14 -21.24 -5.00 50.94
N SER A 15 -20.94 -5.86 49.97
CA SER A 15 -19.58 -6.33 49.73
C SER A 15 -18.66 -5.12 49.49
N PRO A 16 -17.46 -5.07 50.09
CA PRO A 16 -16.56 -3.94 49.90
C PRO A 16 -16.28 -3.74 48.40
N PRO A 17 -16.21 -2.50 47.91
CA PRO A 17 -15.94 -2.24 46.50
C PRO A 17 -14.64 -2.94 46.10
N PRO A 18 -14.61 -3.59 44.91
CA PRO A 18 -13.42 -4.33 44.50
C PRO A 18 -12.19 -3.40 44.50
N PRO A 19 -11.02 -3.91 44.92
CA PRO A 19 -9.82 -3.10 45.03
C PRO A 19 -9.47 -2.47 43.68
N SER A 20 -9.13 -1.18 43.70
CA SER A 20 -8.73 -0.47 42.50
C SER A 20 -7.47 -1.12 41.90
N PRO A 21 -7.44 -1.42 40.59
CA PRO A 21 -6.31 -2.09 39.98
C PRO A 21 -5.03 -1.26 40.13
N THR A 22 -3.92 -1.92 40.44
CA THR A 22 -2.59 -1.31 40.57
C THR A 22 -1.63 -1.92 39.57
N TRP A 23 -1.05 -1.11 38.70
CA TRP A 23 -0.06 -1.55 37.73
C TRP A 23 1.36 -1.38 38.24
N HIS A 24 2.26 -2.24 37.78
CA HIS A 24 3.70 -2.06 37.98
C HIS A 24 4.15 -0.70 37.40
N PRO A 25 5.09 0.03 38.03
CA PRO A 25 5.56 1.32 37.52
C PRO A 25 6.01 1.29 36.05
N LEU A 26 6.74 0.26 35.65
CA LEU A 26 7.17 0.08 34.25
C LEU A 26 5.98 -0.10 33.29
N THR A 27 4.94 -0.84 33.68
CA THR A 27 3.73 -0.99 32.86
C THR A 27 3.01 0.34 32.68
N ARG A 28 2.98 1.20 33.71
CA ARG A 28 2.40 2.54 33.59
C ARG A 28 3.20 3.43 32.65
N LEU A 29 4.53 3.38 32.75
CA LEU A 29 5.42 4.15 31.88
C LEU A 29 5.29 3.69 30.42
N ALA A 30 5.37 2.37 30.19
CA ALA A 30 5.20 1.77 28.87
C ALA A 30 3.83 2.12 28.28
N PHE A 31 2.76 2.03 29.07
CA PHE A 31 1.42 2.43 28.61
C PHE A 31 1.35 3.90 28.18
N ARG A 32 1.85 4.83 29.00
CA ARG A 32 1.86 6.27 28.67
C ARG A 32 2.65 6.53 27.39
N PHE A 33 3.81 5.88 27.26
CA PHE A 33 4.63 5.95 26.06
C PHE A 33 3.93 5.37 24.83
N SER A 34 3.32 4.19 24.93
CA SER A 34 2.58 3.59 23.80
C SER A 34 1.40 4.46 23.36
N VAL A 35 0.66 5.05 24.30
CA VAL A 35 -0.43 5.98 23.98
C VAL A 35 0.12 7.24 23.28
N GLY A 36 1.20 7.82 23.80
CA GLY A 36 1.82 9.00 23.20
C GLY A 36 2.40 8.72 21.82
N TYR A 37 3.23 7.69 21.71
CA TYR A 37 3.95 7.35 20.48
C TYR A 37 3.04 6.83 19.39
N LEU A 38 2.30 5.73 19.64
CA LEU A 38 1.46 5.12 18.62
C LEU A 38 0.25 6.00 18.29
N GLY A 39 -0.28 6.73 19.29
CA GLY A 39 -1.33 7.73 19.06
C GLY A 39 -0.85 8.86 18.15
N LEU A 40 0.30 9.47 18.44
CA LEU A 40 0.87 10.51 17.58
C LEU A 40 1.24 9.97 16.20
N PHE A 41 1.80 8.76 16.12
CA PHE A 41 2.12 8.13 14.84
C PHE A 41 0.88 7.98 13.95
N CYS A 42 -0.22 7.45 14.50
CA CYS A 42 -1.49 7.32 13.77
C CYS A 42 -2.09 8.66 13.33
N LEU A 43 -1.81 9.76 14.05
CA LEU A 43 -2.30 11.09 13.70
C LEU A 43 -1.39 11.82 12.71
N TRP A 44 -0.08 11.61 12.81
CA TRP A 44 0.92 12.18 11.91
C TRP A 44 0.88 11.51 10.53
N MET A 45 0.78 10.18 10.51
CA MET A 45 0.59 9.40 9.29
C MET A 45 -0.88 9.46 8.88
N ALA A 46 -1.29 10.58 8.25
CA ALA A 46 -2.70 10.88 7.96
C ALA A 46 -3.43 9.75 7.25
N GLN A 47 -2.75 9.00 6.37
CA GLN A 47 -3.29 7.82 5.68
C GLN A 47 -4.02 6.86 6.65
N ILE A 48 -3.51 6.70 7.88
CA ILE A 48 -4.13 5.86 8.91
C ILE A 48 -5.51 6.37 9.32
N SER A 49 -5.66 7.68 9.47
CA SER A 49 -6.95 8.32 9.81
C SER A 49 -7.85 8.57 8.60
N PHE A 50 -7.26 8.84 7.42
CA PHE A 50 -7.98 9.21 6.20
C PHE A 50 -8.81 8.05 5.66
N VAL A 51 -8.42 6.80 5.93
CA VAL A 51 -9.22 5.63 5.57
C VAL A 51 -10.66 5.70 6.09
N PHE A 52 -10.89 6.38 7.22
CA PHE A 52 -12.22 6.53 7.82
C PHE A 52 -13.08 7.61 7.14
N LEU A 53 -12.51 8.46 6.29
CA LEU A 53 -13.29 9.37 5.45
C LEU A 53 -14.07 8.60 4.37
N GLY A 54 -13.65 7.37 4.04
CA GLY A 54 -14.30 6.54 3.03
C GLY A 54 -14.39 7.27 1.70
N VAL A 55 -15.57 7.25 1.08
CA VAL A 55 -15.81 7.91 -0.21
C VAL A 55 -15.64 9.43 -0.19
N PHE A 56 -15.72 10.07 1.00
CA PHE A 56 -15.51 11.51 1.10
C PHE A 56 -14.05 11.92 0.92
N ALA A 57 -13.09 10.98 1.03
CA ALA A 57 -11.68 11.26 0.78
C ALA A 57 -11.44 11.81 -0.65
N LEU A 58 -12.27 11.40 -1.61
CA LEU A 58 -12.17 11.83 -3.02
C LEU A 58 -12.61 13.27 -3.27
N GLN A 59 -13.28 13.90 -2.31
CA GLN A 59 -13.67 15.30 -2.41
C GLN A 59 -12.57 16.23 -1.89
N LEU A 60 -11.50 15.66 -1.34
CA LEU A 60 -10.36 16.41 -0.83
C LEU A 60 -9.27 16.52 -1.91
N PRO A 61 -8.44 17.56 -1.83
CA PRO A 61 -7.22 17.65 -2.63
C PRO A 61 -6.34 16.41 -2.50
N GLU A 62 -5.63 16.02 -3.55
CA GLU A 62 -4.76 14.83 -3.56
C GLU A 62 -3.67 14.89 -2.47
N ASP A 63 -3.14 16.08 -2.20
CA ASP A 63 -2.13 16.34 -1.18
C ASP A 63 -2.72 16.38 0.25
N ALA A 64 -4.04 16.34 0.39
CA ALA A 64 -4.69 16.38 1.70
C ALA A 64 -4.28 15.20 2.57
N VAL A 65 -4.00 14.00 2.02
CA VAL A 65 -3.53 12.86 2.82
C VAL A 65 -2.09 13.05 3.35
N ALA A 66 -1.32 13.97 2.76
CA ALA A 66 0.06 14.25 3.12
C ALA A 66 0.23 15.54 3.93
N TRP A 67 -0.86 16.23 4.29
CA TRP A 67 -0.81 17.59 4.82
C TRP A 67 0.06 17.75 6.07
N GLN A 68 0.03 16.80 7.02
CA GLN A 68 0.88 16.85 8.21
C GLN A 68 2.36 16.74 7.84
N MET A 69 2.70 15.85 6.91
CA MET A 69 4.08 15.63 6.48
C MET A 69 4.62 16.83 5.71
N LEU A 70 3.80 17.40 4.82
CA LEU A 70 4.09 18.61 4.07
C LEU A 70 4.29 19.81 5.00
N SER A 71 3.44 19.94 6.04
CA SER A 71 3.55 21.01 7.04
C SER A 71 4.85 20.91 7.85
N LEU A 72 5.36 19.69 8.07
CA LEU A 72 6.63 19.45 8.77
C LEU A 72 7.85 19.44 7.84
N ALA A 73 7.66 19.50 6.52
CA ALA A 73 8.74 19.42 5.54
C ALA A 73 9.84 20.50 5.75
N PRO A 74 9.52 21.78 6.06
CA PRO A 74 10.56 22.78 6.34
C PRO A 74 11.40 22.44 7.57
N VAL A 75 10.78 21.86 8.60
CA VAL A 75 11.47 21.45 9.83
C VAL A 75 12.39 20.27 9.56
N SER A 76 11.90 19.25 8.85
CA SER A 76 12.74 18.09 8.50
C SER A 76 13.88 18.46 7.55
N ARG A 77 13.67 19.39 6.62
CA ARG A 77 14.73 19.93 5.75
C ARG A 77 15.81 20.61 6.59
N TRP A 78 15.42 21.52 7.48
CA TRP A 78 16.35 22.23 8.35
C TRP A 78 17.17 21.29 9.22
N ILE A 79 16.52 20.30 9.87
CA ILE A 79 17.20 19.30 10.70
C ILE A 79 18.12 18.42 9.83
N GLY A 80 17.66 18.02 8.64
CA GLY A 80 18.47 17.25 7.69
C GLY A 80 19.78 17.97 7.38
N GLU A 81 19.70 19.25 7.01
CA GLU A 81 20.87 20.06 6.65
C GLU A 81 21.78 20.36 7.85
N HIS A 82 21.23 20.74 9.00
CA HIS A 82 22.02 21.30 10.11
C HIS A 82 22.44 20.27 11.17
N VAL A 83 21.72 19.15 11.29
CA VAL A 83 22.01 18.11 12.31
C VAL A 83 22.60 16.87 11.68
N PHE A 84 22.02 16.40 10.57
CA PHE A 84 22.41 15.13 9.95
C PHE A 84 23.32 15.28 8.72
N GLY A 85 23.45 16.49 8.16
CA GLY A 85 24.24 16.74 6.94
C GLY A 85 23.66 16.07 5.68
N VAL A 86 22.33 15.86 5.63
CA VAL A 86 21.63 15.20 4.51
C VAL A 86 20.58 16.12 3.89
N GLN A 87 20.39 16.04 2.58
CA GLN A 87 19.31 16.73 1.88
C GLN A 87 17.98 15.98 2.11
N ALA A 88 17.24 16.41 3.13
CA ALA A 88 15.95 15.83 3.51
C ALA A 88 14.79 16.56 2.84
N GLU A 89 14.74 16.51 1.51
CA GLU A 89 13.61 17.03 0.74
C GLU A 89 12.47 16.01 0.70
N LEU A 90 11.26 16.45 1.05
CA LEU A 90 10.06 15.63 0.96
C LEU A 90 9.44 15.78 -0.43
N THR A 91 9.30 14.68 -1.14
CA THR A 91 8.69 14.61 -2.47
C THR A 91 7.48 13.68 -2.46
N MET A 92 6.44 13.98 -3.25
CA MET A 92 5.24 13.14 -3.35
C MET A 92 5.41 12.10 -4.45
N ASN A 93 6.35 11.16 -4.27
CA ASN A 93 6.70 10.12 -5.25
C ASN A 93 6.27 8.70 -4.84
N GLY A 94 5.42 8.58 -3.81
CA GLY A 94 4.97 7.29 -3.27
C GLY A 94 5.94 6.60 -2.30
N SER A 95 7.16 7.15 -2.10
CA SER A 95 8.12 6.62 -1.12
C SER A 95 7.77 7.07 0.30
N GLY A 96 7.53 6.09 1.19
CA GLY A 96 7.32 6.28 2.63
C GLY A 96 8.60 6.23 3.48
N ASP A 97 9.77 6.01 2.86
CA ASP A 97 11.07 5.86 3.56
C ASP A 97 12.05 7.00 3.26
N GLN A 98 11.57 8.16 2.80
CA GLN A 98 12.42 9.33 2.54
C GLN A 98 13.11 9.83 3.81
N ALA A 99 14.31 10.41 3.69
CA ALA A 99 15.07 10.96 4.83
C ALA A 99 14.25 11.97 5.65
N ALA A 100 13.46 12.81 4.98
CA ALA A 100 12.53 13.74 5.63
C ALA A 100 11.53 13.02 6.54
N ILE A 101 10.96 11.90 6.07
CA ILE A 101 9.96 11.11 6.79
C ILE A 101 10.59 10.44 8.03
N TRP A 102 11.80 9.90 7.92
CA TRP A 102 12.54 9.35 9.07
C TRP A 102 12.85 10.40 10.13
N ILE A 103 13.27 11.61 9.72
CA ILE A 103 13.50 12.72 10.64
C ILE A 103 12.21 13.10 11.36
N GLN A 104 11.10 13.21 10.63
CA GLN A 104 9.79 13.50 11.22
C GLN A 104 9.32 12.41 12.19
N CYS A 105 9.55 11.13 11.88
CA CYS A 105 9.27 10.02 12.80
C CYS A 105 10.12 10.15 14.08
N GLY A 106 11.37 10.59 13.96
CA GLY A 106 12.23 10.94 15.11
C GLY A 106 11.63 12.06 15.97
N LEU A 107 11.06 13.10 15.34
CA LEU A 107 10.34 14.16 16.07
C LEU A 107 9.10 13.63 16.80
N VAL A 108 8.34 12.74 16.18
CA VAL A 108 7.20 12.04 16.81
C VAL A 108 7.67 11.25 18.04
N LEU A 109 8.81 10.56 17.94
CA LEU A 109 9.41 9.84 19.06
C LEU A 109 9.80 10.79 20.21
N VAL A 110 10.47 11.90 19.91
CA VAL A 110 10.85 12.91 20.92
C VAL A 110 9.61 13.50 21.59
N ALA A 111 8.59 13.86 20.81
CA ALA A 111 7.32 14.37 21.33
C ALA A 111 6.64 13.35 22.26
N ALA A 112 6.64 12.06 21.90
CA ALA A 112 6.09 11.00 22.72
C ALA A 112 6.82 10.82 24.05
N VAL A 113 8.16 10.95 24.07
CA VAL A 113 8.96 10.94 25.30
C VAL A 113 8.58 12.12 26.21
N LEU A 114 8.47 13.33 25.65
CA LEU A 114 8.08 14.52 26.40
C LEU A 114 6.66 14.40 26.97
N ILE A 115 5.69 13.94 26.18
CA ILE A 115 4.32 13.66 26.63
C ILE A 115 4.33 12.66 27.78
N THR A 116 5.13 11.59 27.66
CA THR A 116 5.25 10.56 28.69
C THR A 116 5.82 11.11 30.00
N ALA A 117 6.84 11.97 29.92
CA ALA A 117 7.44 12.62 31.07
C ALA A 117 6.45 13.56 31.76
N VAL A 118 5.84 14.48 31.00
CA VAL A 118 4.85 15.44 31.52
C VAL A 118 3.66 14.72 32.14
N TRP A 119 3.10 13.72 31.45
CA TRP A 119 2.00 12.90 31.99
C TRP A 119 2.40 12.18 33.27
N SER A 120 3.64 11.70 33.36
CA SER A 120 4.13 11.00 34.55
C SER A 120 4.30 11.91 35.76
N VAL A 121 4.64 13.18 35.55
CA VAL A 121 4.71 14.19 36.62
C VAL A 121 3.31 14.62 37.06
N LEU A 122 2.45 14.99 36.11
CA LEU A 122 1.13 15.56 36.39
C LEU A 122 0.17 14.52 37.01
N ASP A 123 0.18 13.28 36.51
CA ASP A 123 -0.73 12.22 36.97
C ASP A 123 0.00 11.14 37.81
N ARG A 124 0.96 11.57 38.63
CA ARG A 124 1.79 10.67 39.46
C ARG A 124 0.99 9.86 40.49
N ARG A 125 -0.21 10.33 40.88
CA ARG A 125 -1.05 9.70 41.90
C ARG A 125 -1.86 8.51 41.35
N ARG A 126 -2.15 8.48 40.06
CA ARG A 126 -2.97 7.42 39.44
C ARG A 126 -2.16 6.12 39.27
N ARG A 127 -2.75 5.01 39.70
CA ARG A 127 -2.08 3.69 39.78
C ARG A 127 -2.41 2.73 38.62
N ALA A 128 -3.45 3.02 37.84
CA ALA A 128 -3.82 2.26 36.64
C ALA A 128 -4.76 3.06 35.73
N TYR A 129 -4.88 2.64 34.47
CA TYR A 129 -5.69 3.29 33.44
C TYR A 129 -6.58 2.30 32.68
N PRO A 130 -7.43 1.48 33.34
CA PRO A 130 -8.16 0.41 32.67
C PRO A 130 -9.07 0.92 31.54
N ARG A 131 -9.83 2.00 31.76
CA ARG A 131 -10.71 2.57 30.72
C ARG A 131 -9.94 3.14 29.53
N LEU A 132 -8.88 3.91 29.80
CA LEU A 132 -8.08 4.51 28.74
C LEU A 132 -7.32 3.42 27.94
N TRP A 133 -6.91 2.35 28.60
CA TRP A 133 -6.35 1.17 27.93
C TRP A 133 -7.35 0.50 26.99
N SER A 134 -8.61 0.28 27.43
CA SER A 134 -9.65 -0.28 26.56
C SER A 134 -9.88 0.58 25.31
N TRP A 135 -9.94 1.90 25.48
CA TRP A 135 -10.11 2.84 24.37
C TRP A 135 -8.89 2.89 23.45
N PHE A 136 -7.69 2.95 24.02
CA PHE A 136 -6.44 2.94 23.26
C PHE A 136 -6.32 1.70 22.37
N LEU A 137 -6.51 0.51 22.94
CA LEU A 137 -6.49 -0.73 22.16
C LEU A 137 -7.58 -0.76 21.09
N THR A 138 -8.76 -0.18 21.38
CA THR A 138 -9.84 -0.10 20.38
C THR A 138 -9.46 0.82 19.23
N VAL A 139 -8.97 2.03 19.49
CA VAL A 139 -8.52 2.96 18.45
C VAL A 139 -7.39 2.34 17.63
N LEU A 140 -6.38 1.78 18.29
CA LEU A 140 -5.25 1.13 17.63
C LEU A 140 -5.71 -0.01 16.72
N ARG A 141 -6.67 -0.82 17.20
CA ARG A 141 -7.29 -1.90 16.42
C ARG A 141 -8.02 -1.37 15.19
N LEU A 142 -8.79 -0.30 15.32
CA LEU A 142 -9.48 0.30 14.18
C LEU A 142 -8.45 0.85 13.17
N CYS A 143 -7.38 1.51 13.63
CA CYS A 143 -6.30 1.98 12.77
C CYS A 143 -5.64 0.86 11.96
N VAL A 144 -5.21 -0.23 12.64
CA VAL A 144 -4.64 -1.40 11.96
C VAL A 144 -5.68 -2.01 11.01
N GLY A 145 -6.92 -2.22 11.48
CA GLY A 145 -8.00 -2.78 10.67
C GLY A 145 -8.28 -1.98 9.41
N GLY A 146 -8.31 -0.65 9.51
CA GLY A 146 -8.49 0.24 8.37
C GLY A 146 -7.35 0.11 7.36
N GLN A 147 -6.10 0.07 7.80
CA GLN A 147 -4.95 -0.11 6.90
C GLN A 147 -4.90 -1.50 6.27
N MET A 148 -5.27 -2.54 7.01
CA MET A 148 -5.41 -3.90 6.46
C MET A 148 -6.47 -3.96 5.36
N LEU A 149 -7.60 -3.24 5.51
CA LEU A 149 -8.60 -3.13 4.46
C LEU A 149 -8.09 -2.31 3.27
N PHE A 150 -7.46 -1.16 3.52
CA PHE A 150 -6.96 -0.27 2.46
C PHE A 150 -5.96 -0.99 1.54
N TYR A 151 -4.90 -1.57 2.10
CA TYR A 151 -3.92 -2.32 1.33
C TYR A 151 -4.47 -3.66 0.82
N GLY A 152 -5.35 -4.31 1.59
CA GLY A 152 -5.96 -5.57 1.20
C GLY A 152 -6.83 -5.42 -0.04
N PHE A 153 -7.64 -4.35 -0.14
CA PHE A 153 -8.44 -4.07 -1.32
C PHE A 153 -7.60 -3.64 -2.52
N ALA A 154 -6.49 -2.93 -2.31
CA ALA A 154 -5.56 -2.57 -3.40
C ALA A 154 -4.90 -3.81 -4.05
N LYS A 155 -4.77 -4.92 -3.30
CA LYS A 155 -4.31 -6.22 -3.84
C LYS A 155 -5.46 -7.10 -4.33
N LEU A 156 -6.60 -7.09 -3.62
CA LEU A 156 -7.78 -7.89 -3.96
C LEU A 156 -8.44 -7.39 -5.26
N ILE A 157 -8.33 -6.10 -5.52
CA ILE A 157 -8.61 -5.46 -6.81
C ILE A 157 -7.23 -5.14 -7.38
N PRO A 158 -6.63 -6.01 -8.22
CA PRO A 158 -5.19 -6.04 -8.53
C PRO A 158 -4.69 -4.74 -9.17
N THR A 159 -4.38 -3.77 -8.32
CA THR A 159 -4.03 -2.37 -8.64
C THR A 159 -2.76 -1.94 -7.93
N GLN A 160 -2.32 -2.69 -6.91
CA GLN A 160 -1.07 -2.42 -6.20
C GLN A 160 0.15 -2.94 -6.95
N MET A 161 0.05 -4.15 -7.51
CA MET A 161 1.11 -4.81 -8.29
C MET A 161 0.55 -5.27 -9.63
N PRO A 162 0.28 -4.35 -10.57
CA PRO A 162 -0.38 -4.68 -11.84
C PRO A 162 0.45 -5.68 -12.67
N GLU A 163 -0.19 -6.23 -13.71
CA GLU A 163 0.49 -7.08 -14.68
C GLU A 163 1.79 -6.44 -15.19
N PRO A 164 2.86 -7.23 -15.45
CA PRO A 164 4.12 -6.68 -15.90
C PRO A 164 3.94 -5.84 -17.17
N ALA A 165 4.45 -4.61 -17.13
CA ALA A 165 4.48 -3.72 -18.28
C ALA A 165 5.14 -4.42 -19.49
N LEU A 166 4.76 -4.01 -20.70
CA LEU A 166 5.30 -4.56 -21.94
C LEU A 166 6.82 -4.36 -22.04
N THR A 167 7.34 -3.28 -21.48
CA THR A 167 8.79 -3.03 -21.37
C THR A 167 9.48 -4.04 -20.44
N THR A 168 8.81 -4.46 -19.36
CA THR A 168 9.33 -5.47 -18.42
C THR A 168 9.50 -6.83 -19.10
N LEU A 169 8.61 -7.20 -20.04
CA LEU A 169 8.74 -8.44 -20.81
C LEU A 169 9.99 -8.48 -21.70
N LEU A 170 10.52 -7.32 -22.08
CA LEU A 170 11.73 -7.16 -22.87
C LEU A 170 12.98 -6.93 -22.00
N THR A 171 12.81 -6.70 -20.70
CA THR A 171 13.90 -6.38 -19.78
C THR A 171 14.57 -7.65 -19.29
N ARG A 172 15.91 -7.68 -19.29
CA ARG A 172 16.65 -8.83 -18.77
C ARG A 172 16.51 -8.89 -17.25
N VAL A 173 16.43 -10.10 -16.71
CA VAL A 173 16.32 -10.34 -15.26
C VAL A 173 17.41 -9.64 -14.46
N GLY A 174 18.65 -9.57 -14.98
CA GLY A 174 19.78 -8.90 -14.32
C GLY A 174 19.69 -7.37 -14.27
N ASP A 175 18.82 -6.76 -15.08
CA ASP A 175 18.62 -5.31 -15.15
C ASP A 175 17.46 -4.84 -14.26
N LEU A 176 16.68 -5.77 -13.69
CA LEU A 176 15.59 -5.45 -12.76
C LEU A 176 16.15 -5.13 -11.36
N SER A 177 15.66 -4.04 -10.76
CA SER A 177 15.90 -3.80 -9.33
C SER A 177 15.20 -4.87 -8.47
N PRO A 178 15.63 -5.07 -7.20
CA PRO A 178 14.95 -6.00 -6.30
C PRO A 178 13.44 -5.71 -6.16
N MET A 179 13.05 -4.45 -6.04
CA MET A 179 11.64 -4.05 -6.00
C MET A 179 10.92 -4.39 -7.32
N ALA A 180 11.51 -4.07 -8.48
CA ALA A 180 10.90 -4.37 -9.77
C ALA A 180 10.71 -5.88 -9.98
N MET A 181 11.68 -6.69 -9.53
CA MET A 181 11.58 -8.15 -9.53
C MET A 181 10.41 -8.64 -8.66
N LEU A 182 10.28 -8.14 -7.44
CA LEU A 182 9.18 -8.50 -6.53
C LEU A 182 7.81 -8.10 -7.11
N TRP A 183 7.70 -6.89 -7.68
CA TRP A 183 6.48 -6.43 -8.34
C TRP A 183 6.11 -7.30 -9.53
N THR A 184 7.09 -7.62 -10.39
CA THR A 184 6.89 -8.47 -11.57
C THR A 184 6.46 -9.87 -11.16
N GLN A 185 7.06 -10.43 -10.10
CA GLN A 185 6.69 -11.73 -9.57
C GLN A 185 5.21 -11.76 -9.16
N VAL A 186 4.77 -10.80 -8.35
CA VAL A 186 3.38 -10.78 -7.85
C VAL A 186 2.42 -10.47 -9.00
N GLY A 187 2.70 -9.42 -9.79
CA GLY A 187 1.85 -8.98 -10.88
C GLY A 187 1.73 -9.97 -12.04
N SER A 188 2.71 -10.87 -12.22
CA SER A 188 2.59 -11.98 -13.19
C SER A 188 1.47 -12.98 -12.84
N SER A 189 0.95 -12.93 -11.61
CA SER A 189 -0.15 -13.78 -11.17
C SER A 189 -1.21 -12.96 -10.41
N PRO A 190 -2.23 -12.42 -11.09
CA PRO A 190 -3.32 -11.70 -10.44
C PRO A 190 -4.01 -12.53 -9.35
N ALA A 191 -4.14 -13.85 -9.54
CA ALA A 191 -4.70 -14.75 -8.52
C ALA A 191 -3.85 -14.78 -7.23
N TYR A 192 -2.52 -14.69 -7.35
CA TYR A 192 -1.63 -14.61 -6.20
C TYR A 192 -1.75 -13.27 -5.48
N GLU A 193 -1.73 -12.15 -6.21
CA GLU A 193 -1.96 -10.80 -5.65
C GLU A 193 -3.30 -10.74 -4.90
N MET A 194 -4.38 -11.21 -5.54
CA MET A 194 -5.72 -11.25 -4.95
C MET A 194 -5.77 -12.12 -3.68
N SER A 195 -5.02 -13.22 -3.64
CA SER A 195 -4.95 -14.08 -2.45
C SER A 195 -4.25 -13.40 -1.28
N LEU A 196 -3.17 -12.64 -1.54
CA LEU A 196 -2.52 -11.81 -0.54
C LEU A 196 -3.50 -10.73 -0.03
N GLY A 197 -4.20 -10.06 -0.95
CA GLY A 197 -5.23 -9.07 -0.62
C GLY A 197 -6.38 -9.64 0.21
N ALA A 198 -6.86 -10.84 -0.12
CA ALA A 198 -7.93 -11.50 0.62
C ALA A 198 -7.53 -11.78 2.08
N ALA A 199 -6.29 -12.22 2.32
CA ALA A 199 -5.79 -12.43 3.68
C ALA A 199 -5.78 -11.12 4.49
N GLU A 200 -5.36 -10.02 3.87
CA GLU A 200 -5.35 -8.69 4.48
C GLU A 200 -6.78 -8.17 4.76
N VAL A 201 -7.70 -8.31 3.80
CA VAL A 201 -9.10 -7.92 3.96
C VAL A 201 -9.76 -8.70 5.09
N VAL A 202 -9.56 -10.02 5.15
CA VAL A 202 -10.08 -10.85 6.25
C VAL A 202 -9.51 -10.39 7.59
N ALA A 203 -8.20 -10.12 7.68
CA ALA A 203 -7.59 -9.60 8.91
C ALA A 203 -8.25 -8.28 9.35
N GLY A 204 -8.44 -7.34 8.42
CA GLY A 204 -9.09 -6.06 8.65
C GLY A 204 -10.53 -6.20 9.14
N LEU A 205 -11.36 -6.99 8.45
CA LEU A 205 -12.76 -7.25 8.84
C LEU A 205 -12.85 -7.83 10.25
N LEU A 206 -12.00 -8.81 10.57
CA LEU A 206 -11.98 -9.44 11.89
C LEU A 206 -11.58 -8.45 13.00
N LEU A 207 -10.73 -7.47 12.70
CA LEU A 207 -10.36 -6.40 13.62
C LEU A 207 -11.51 -5.42 13.91
N PHE A 208 -12.47 -5.20 13.01
CA PHE A 208 -13.61 -4.31 13.29
C PHE A 208 -14.66 -4.94 14.21
N TRP A 209 -14.73 -6.27 14.30
CA TRP A 209 -15.63 -6.95 15.22
C TRP A 209 -14.91 -7.39 16.51
N PRO A 210 -15.24 -6.81 17.69
CA PRO A 210 -14.58 -7.15 18.96
C PRO A 210 -14.51 -8.64 19.30
N ARG A 211 -15.44 -9.48 18.82
CA ARG A 211 -15.42 -10.93 19.09
C ARG A 211 -14.34 -11.67 18.32
N THR A 212 -13.97 -11.19 17.15
CA THR A 212 -12.96 -11.81 16.27
C THR A 212 -11.64 -11.05 16.25
N ALA A 213 -11.57 -9.91 16.93
CA ALA A 213 -10.43 -9.01 16.96
C ALA A 213 -9.09 -9.70 17.27
N THR A 214 -9.07 -10.69 18.17
CA THR A 214 -7.83 -11.40 18.49
C THR A 214 -7.32 -12.21 17.30
N LEU A 215 -8.22 -12.89 16.58
CA LEU A 215 -7.87 -13.62 15.35
C LEU A 215 -7.42 -12.65 14.25
N GLY A 216 -8.11 -11.52 14.10
CA GLY A 216 -7.70 -10.45 13.18
C GLY A 216 -6.29 -9.93 13.49
N ALA A 217 -5.94 -9.75 14.77
CA ALA A 217 -4.62 -9.30 15.18
C ALA A 217 -3.53 -10.36 14.93
N MET A 218 -3.84 -11.66 15.12
CA MET A 218 -2.94 -12.75 14.75
C MET A 218 -2.64 -12.76 13.25
N LEU A 219 -3.68 -12.68 12.42
CA LEU A 219 -3.52 -12.66 10.97
C LEU A 219 -2.78 -11.40 10.51
N SER A 220 -3.03 -10.25 11.14
CA SER A 220 -2.32 -8.99 10.87
C SER A 220 -0.84 -9.09 11.22
N VAL A 221 -0.45 -9.76 12.31
CA VAL A 221 0.97 -10.01 12.63
C VAL A 221 1.63 -10.85 11.54
N ILE A 222 0.98 -11.94 11.09
CA ILE A 222 1.54 -12.81 10.05
C ILE A 222 1.71 -12.04 8.74
N SER A 223 0.66 -11.34 8.30
CA SER A 223 0.67 -10.55 7.07
C SER A 223 1.69 -9.40 7.14
N MET A 224 1.69 -8.59 8.20
CA MET A 224 2.63 -7.47 8.33
C MET A 224 4.07 -7.92 8.55
N ALA A 225 4.31 -9.08 9.17
CA ALA A 225 5.65 -9.64 9.25
C ALA A 225 6.19 -10.01 7.86
N GLN A 226 5.35 -10.60 7.00
CA GLN A 226 5.73 -10.90 5.62
C GLN A 226 5.96 -9.63 4.81
N VAL A 227 5.04 -8.66 4.86
CA VAL A 227 5.18 -7.36 4.16
C VAL A 227 6.43 -6.62 4.63
N PHE A 228 6.66 -6.54 5.95
CA PHE A 228 7.85 -5.88 6.49
C PHE A 228 9.15 -6.57 6.08
N LEU A 229 9.17 -7.91 6.09
CA LEU A 229 10.32 -8.68 5.60
C LEU A 229 10.60 -8.39 4.12
N LEU A 230 9.58 -8.43 3.26
CA LEU A 230 9.72 -8.10 1.84
C LEU A 230 10.24 -6.68 1.65
N ASN A 231 9.75 -5.72 2.43
CA ASN A 231 10.21 -4.34 2.33
C ASN A 231 11.69 -4.19 2.70
N LEU A 232 12.16 -4.95 3.71
CA LEU A 232 13.58 -4.95 4.10
C LEU A 232 14.46 -5.67 3.07
N THR A 233 14.00 -6.78 2.48
CA THR A 233 14.84 -7.64 1.62
C THR A 233 14.81 -7.27 0.14
N PHE A 234 13.74 -6.63 -0.34
CA PHE A 234 13.59 -6.16 -1.72
C PHE A 234 13.64 -4.63 -1.84
N ASP A 235 14.05 -3.95 -0.76
CA ASP A 235 14.20 -2.49 -0.69
C ASP A 235 12.94 -1.70 -1.10
N VAL A 236 11.77 -2.20 -0.71
CA VAL A 236 10.51 -1.48 -0.95
C VAL A 236 10.43 -0.30 0.01
N PRO A 237 10.17 0.93 -0.46
CA PRO A 237 10.28 2.14 0.36
C PRO A 237 9.04 2.41 1.22
N VAL A 238 8.53 1.39 1.93
CA VAL A 238 7.41 1.49 2.89
C VAL A 238 7.69 0.72 4.18
N LYS A 239 8.98 0.58 4.55
CA LYS A 239 9.44 -0.16 5.74
C LYS A 239 8.92 0.45 7.02
N MET A 240 8.89 1.79 7.10
CA MET A 240 8.47 2.49 8.31
C MET A 240 6.99 2.19 8.63
N LEU A 241 6.08 2.30 7.66
CA LEU A 241 4.66 2.06 7.89
C LEU A 241 4.37 0.59 8.22
N SER A 242 4.90 -0.36 7.44
CA SER A 242 4.65 -1.79 7.69
C SER A 242 5.25 -2.26 9.02
N GLY A 243 6.43 -1.75 9.41
CA GLY A 243 7.02 -2.01 10.72
C GLY A 243 6.16 -1.49 11.87
N HIS A 244 5.54 -0.31 11.73
CA HIS A 244 4.61 0.22 12.74
C HIS A 244 3.30 -0.57 12.78
N LEU A 245 2.74 -1.00 11.65
CA LEU A 245 1.56 -1.86 11.62
C LEU A 245 1.82 -3.22 12.28
N LEU A 246 3.01 -3.80 12.07
CA LEU A 246 3.44 -5.00 12.79
C LEU A 246 3.55 -4.75 14.29
N LEU A 247 4.22 -3.67 14.72
CA LEU A 247 4.34 -3.30 16.12
C LEU A 247 2.96 -3.09 16.79
N MET A 248 2.05 -2.37 16.13
CA MET A 248 0.70 -2.15 16.63
C MET A 248 -0.07 -3.46 16.75
N SER A 249 0.05 -4.36 15.77
CA SER A 249 -0.57 -5.69 15.82
C SER A 249 -0.04 -6.54 16.98
N LEU A 250 1.26 -6.48 17.26
CA LEU A 250 1.87 -7.12 18.44
C LEU A 250 1.35 -6.51 19.76
N VAL A 251 1.19 -5.19 19.83
CA VAL A 251 0.59 -4.51 20.99
C VAL A 251 -0.86 -4.95 21.22
N LEU A 252 -1.63 -5.15 20.15
CA LEU A 252 -3.01 -5.68 20.23
C LEU A 252 -3.05 -7.12 20.77
N LEU A 253 -2.04 -7.94 20.48
CA LEU A 253 -1.93 -9.32 20.99
C LEU A 253 -1.34 -9.42 22.39
N ALA A 254 -0.62 -8.41 22.88
CA ALA A 254 0.05 -8.44 24.18
C ALA A 254 -0.88 -8.83 25.36
N PRO A 255 -2.14 -8.35 25.47
CA PRO A 255 -3.07 -8.80 26.51
C PRO A 255 -3.43 -10.29 26.45
N GLN A 256 -3.30 -10.89 25.26
CA GLN A 256 -3.69 -12.26 24.95
C GLN A 256 -2.49 -13.22 24.94
N ALA A 257 -1.25 -12.72 25.01
CA ALA A 257 -0.03 -13.51 24.85
C ALA A 257 0.04 -14.74 25.77
N ARG A 258 -0.36 -14.60 27.04
CA ARG A 258 -0.38 -15.74 27.99
C ARG A 258 -1.42 -16.80 27.60
N ARG A 259 -2.58 -16.38 27.10
CA ARG A 259 -3.64 -17.31 26.66
C ARG A 259 -3.21 -18.03 25.38
N LEU A 260 -2.61 -17.30 24.45
CA LEU A 260 -2.04 -17.89 23.23
C LEU A 260 -0.92 -18.88 23.56
N ALA A 261 0.00 -18.53 24.45
CA ALA A 261 1.07 -19.45 24.88
C ALA A 261 0.50 -20.70 25.58
N ASN A 262 -0.52 -20.54 26.43
CA ASN A 262 -1.19 -21.67 27.06
C ASN A 262 -1.70 -22.66 26.01
N VAL A 263 -2.43 -22.19 25.00
CA VAL A 263 -3.04 -23.09 23.99
C VAL A 263 -2.03 -23.61 22.98
N LEU A 264 -1.18 -22.75 22.44
CA LEU A 264 -0.34 -23.06 21.27
C LEU A 264 1.01 -23.72 21.62
N VAL A 265 1.51 -23.51 22.84
CA VAL A 265 2.86 -23.93 23.23
C VAL A 265 2.86 -24.80 24.48
N LEU A 266 2.10 -24.41 25.50
CA LEU A 266 2.12 -25.09 26.80
C LEU A 266 1.07 -26.20 26.92
N GLU A 267 0.18 -26.34 25.93
CA GLU A 267 -0.92 -27.32 25.90
C GLU A 267 -1.80 -27.26 27.17
N ARG A 268 -2.08 -26.04 27.64
CA ARG A 268 -2.90 -25.74 28.82
C ARG A 268 -4.21 -25.08 28.44
N ASP A 269 -5.22 -25.32 29.27
CA ASP A 269 -6.49 -24.61 29.19
C ASP A 269 -6.29 -23.08 29.21
N SER A 270 -7.09 -22.39 28.39
CA SER A 270 -7.20 -20.93 28.43
C SER A 270 -8.66 -20.52 28.48
N GLY A 271 -8.97 -19.53 29.32
CA GLY A 271 -10.30 -18.92 29.31
C GLY A 271 -10.54 -18.12 28.02
N PRO A 272 -11.79 -17.67 27.77
CA PRO A 272 -12.15 -17.01 26.52
C PRO A 272 -11.30 -15.76 26.24
N MET A 273 -10.91 -15.59 24.98
CA MET A 273 -10.14 -14.43 24.52
C MET A 273 -11.09 -13.24 24.34
N THR A 274 -11.30 -12.48 25.42
CA THR A 274 -12.20 -11.33 25.42
C THR A 274 -11.46 -10.02 25.22
N GLN A 275 -12.11 -9.09 24.50
CA GLN A 275 -11.65 -7.70 24.41
C GLN A 275 -12.11 -6.91 25.64
N PRO A 276 -11.31 -5.96 26.15
CA PRO A 276 -11.70 -5.13 27.28
C PRO A 276 -13.00 -4.35 27.01
N ALA A 277 -13.89 -4.28 28.00
CA ALA A 277 -15.11 -3.47 27.90
C ALA A 277 -14.76 -1.97 27.84
N LEU A 278 -15.47 -1.23 26.98
CA LEU A 278 -15.31 0.22 26.81
C LEU A 278 -16.13 1.01 27.85
N PHE A 279 -17.27 0.45 28.23
CA PHE A 279 -18.23 1.06 29.15
C PHE A 279 -18.63 0.07 30.24
N ASP A 280 -19.18 0.57 31.35
CA ASP A 280 -19.65 -0.33 32.43
C ASP A 280 -20.99 -1.02 32.10
N SER A 281 -21.72 -0.56 31.06
CA SER A 281 -23.05 -1.07 30.72
C SER A 281 -22.98 -2.07 29.55
N PRO A 282 -23.58 -3.27 29.67
CA PRO A 282 -23.66 -4.23 28.57
C PRO A 282 -24.33 -3.67 27.33
N ARG A 283 -25.40 -2.86 27.49
CA ARG A 283 -26.10 -2.21 26.37
C ARG A 283 -25.19 -1.24 25.63
N ARG A 284 -24.41 -0.42 26.35
CA ARG A 284 -23.44 0.51 25.73
C ARG A 284 -22.32 -0.22 24.99
N ASN A 285 -21.79 -1.32 25.55
CA ASN A 285 -20.78 -2.12 24.85
C ASN A 285 -21.32 -2.83 23.61
N ARG A 286 -22.60 -3.24 23.63
CA ARG A 286 -23.27 -3.79 22.44
C ARG A 286 -23.34 -2.75 21.33
N TRP A 287 -23.81 -1.54 21.63
CA TRP A 287 -23.84 -0.44 20.66
C TRP A 287 -22.44 -0.05 20.19
N ALA A 288 -21.45 -0.01 21.07
CA ALA A 288 -20.06 0.24 20.69
C ALA A 288 -19.53 -0.80 19.69
N SER A 289 -19.92 -2.07 19.87
CA SER A 289 -19.56 -3.13 18.91
C SER A 289 -20.24 -2.93 17.56
N VAL A 290 -21.52 -2.52 17.56
CA VAL A 290 -22.27 -2.19 16.32
C VAL A 290 -21.62 -1.02 15.59
N VAL A 291 -21.25 0.05 16.30
CA VAL A 291 -20.58 1.23 15.72
C VAL A 291 -19.25 0.85 15.07
N GLN A 292 -18.45 -0.01 15.71
CA GLN A 292 -17.19 -0.47 15.13
C GLN A 292 -17.41 -1.30 13.86
N VAL A 293 -18.37 -2.22 13.87
CA VAL A 293 -18.72 -3.00 12.67
C VAL A 293 -19.23 -2.08 11.56
N ALA A 294 -20.09 -1.12 11.87
CA ALA A 294 -20.57 -0.13 10.91
C ALA A 294 -19.43 0.72 10.33
N ALA A 295 -18.47 1.15 11.17
CA ALA A 295 -17.27 1.84 10.70
C ALA A 295 -16.42 0.96 9.77
N GLY A 296 -16.30 -0.34 10.07
CA GLY A 296 -15.63 -1.30 9.18
C GLY A 296 -16.33 -1.41 7.83
N LEU A 297 -17.66 -1.54 7.81
CA LEU A 297 -18.46 -1.58 6.58
C LEU A 297 -18.35 -0.28 5.77
N TRP A 298 -18.28 0.87 6.45
CA TRP A 298 -18.04 2.16 5.81
C TRP A 298 -16.67 2.21 5.14
N VAL A 299 -15.62 1.76 5.83
CA VAL A 299 -14.26 1.65 5.25
C VAL A 299 -14.25 0.70 4.05
N VAL A 300 -14.92 -0.45 4.14
CA VAL A 300 -15.06 -1.40 3.02
C VAL A 300 -15.70 -0.73 1.81
N ALA A 301 -16.81 -0.02 1.99
CA ALA A 301 -17.48 0.69 0.91
C ALA A 301 -16.57 1.73 0.25
N GLY A 302 -15.81 2.47 1.05
CA GLY A 302 -14.78 3.40 0.55
C GLY A 302 -13.69 2.70 -0.26
N CYS A 303 -13.11 1.62 0.26
CA CYS A 303 -12.04 0.88 -0.41
C CYS A 303 -12.50 0.21 -1.71
N VAL A 304 -13.71 -0.36 -1.73
CA VAL A 304 -14.29 -0.95 -2.95
C VAL A 304 -14.53 0.12 -4.01
N TYR A 305 -15.07 1.28 -3.61
CA TYR A 305 -15.31 2.38 -4.53
C TYR A 305 -14.00 2.92 -5.13
N LEU A 306 -13.02 3.21 -4.28
CA LEU A 306 -11.68 3.66 -4.68
C LEU A 306 -10.97 2.65 -5.58
N GLY A 307 -10.99 1.38 -5.19
CA GLY A 307 -10.36 0.31 -5.96
C GLY A 307 -11.04 0.09 -7.31
N SER A 308 -12.37 0.23 -7.38
CA SER A 308 -13.11 0.16 -8.65
C SER A 308 -12.73 1.31 -9.60
N GLN A 309 -12.63 2.55 -9.08
CA GLN A 309 -12.15 3.69 -9.87
C GLN A 309 -10.72 3.45 -10.38
N SER A 310 -9.82 3.07 -9.46
CA SER A 310 -8.42 2.76 -9.77
C SER A 310 -8.29 1.68 -10.84
N TRP A 311 -9.10 0.62 -10.75
CA TRP A 311 -9.15 -0.48 -11.71
C TRP A 311 -9.51 -0.01 -13.12
N THR A 312 -10.45 0.94 -13.24
CA THR A 312 -10.90 1.49 -14.52
C THR A 312 -10.03 2.62 -15.06
N GLU A 313 -9.32 3.33 -14.19
CA GLU A 313 -8.51 4.49 -14.56
C GLU A 313 -7.09 4.07 -14.98
N TYR A 314 -6.44 3.20 -14.21
CA TYR A 314 -5.06 2.78 -14.46
C TYR A 314 -4.77 1.29 -14.19
N GLY A 315 -5.71 0.53 -13.64
CA GLY A 315 -5.58 -0.92 -13.44
C GLY A 315 -5.86 -1.75 -14.69
N GLY A 316 -6.00 -3.07 -14.53
CA GLY A 316 -6.23 -4.00 -15.65
C GLY A 316 -7.58 -3.83 -16.39
N GLY A 317 -8.49 -3.02 -15.83
CA GLY A 317 -9.74 -2.63 -16.47
C GLY A 317 -9.67 -1.33 -17.27
N ALA A 318 -8.53 -0.64 -17.25
CA ALA A 318 -8.35 0.60 -17.99
C ALA A 318 -8.40 0.36 -19.51
N PRO A 319 -8.96 1.31 -20.29
CA PRO A 319 -8.98 1.21 -21.73
C PRO A 319 -7.56 1.22 -22.28
N LYS A 320 -7.25 0.24 -23.13
CA LYS A 320 -5.95 0.18 -23.81
C LYS A 320 -5.86 1.32 -24.84
N PRO A 321 -4.73 2.05 -24.90
CA PRO A 321 -4.56 3.12 -25.88
C PRO A 321 -4.54 2.57 -27.32
N GLU A 322 -4.75 3.47 -28.29
CA GLU A 322 -4.56 3.14 -29.70
C GLU A 322 -3.14 2.61 -29.94
N LEU A 323 -3.04 1.55 -30.75
CA LEU A 323 -1.81 0.79 -30.99
C LEU A 323 -1.18 0.10 -29.76
N TYR A 324 -1.91 -0.12 -28.66
CA TYR A 324 -1.40 -0.93 -27.54
C TYR A 324 -0.70 -2.23 -28.00
N GLY A 325 0.54 -2.45 -27.59
CA GLY A 325 1.33 -3.62 -27.93
C GLY A 325 2.81 -3.32 -28.14
N ILE A 326 3.56 -4.39 -28.43
CA ILE A 326 4.95 -4.33 -28.87
C ILE A 326 4.96 -4.47 -30.38
N TRP A 327 5.52 -3.49 -31.08
CA TRP A 327 5.63 -3.44 -32.53
C TRP A 327 7.09 -3.59 -32.92
N GLU A 328 7.43 -4.71 -33.56
CA GLU A 328 8.77 -4.97 -34.06
C GLU A 328 8.98 -4.25 -35.40
N VAL A 329 10.05 -3.47 -35.52
CA VAL A 329 10.33 -2.72 -36.73
C VAL A 329 11.04 -3.63 -37.73
N THR A 330 10.32 -4.13 -38.73
CA THR A 330 10.83 -5.06 -39.74
C THR A 330 11.63 -4.36 -40.84
N GLU A 331 11.18 -3.18 -41.26
CA GLU A 331 11.89 -2.34 -42.25
C GLU A 331 12.04 -0.92 -41.72
N PHE A 332 13.18 -0.30 -42.03
CA PHE A 332 13.46 1.09 -41.69
C PHE A 332 14.24 1.71 -42.82
N THR A 333 13.76 2.85 -43.29
CA THR A 333 14.43 3.66 -44.30
C THR A 333 14.66 5.05 -43.76
N ALA A 334 15.82 5.63 -44.04
CA ALA A 334 16.15 7.02 -43.78
C ALA A 334 16.67 7.64 -45.07
N ASP A 335 16.15 8.80 -45.47
CA ASP A 335 16.43 9.41 -46.79
C ASP A 335 16.24 8.42 -47.95
N ALA A 336 15.14 7.67 -47.91
CA ALA A 336 14.81 6.60 -48.87
C ALA A 336 15.86 5.48 -48.99
N THR A 337 16.82 5.39 -48.08
CA THR A 337 17.84 4.34 -48.05
C THR A 337 17.54 3.36 -46.91
N PRO A 338 17.52 2.03 -47.16
CA PRO A 338 17.34 1.03 -46.11
C PRO A 338 18.44 1.12 -45.04
N VAL A 339 18.03 1.13 -43.77
CA VAL A 339 18.93 1.08 -42.61
C VAL A 339 18.86 -0.33 -42.01
N PRO A 340 19.91 -1.16 -42.19
CA PRO A 340 19.93 -2.52 -41.66
C PRO A 340 19.94 -2.52 -40.12
N PRO A 341 19.44 -3.59 -39.47
CA PRO A 341 19.37 -3.71 -38.02
C PRO A 341 20.74 -4.03 -37.40
N LEU A 342 21.69 -3.10 -37.51
CA LEU A 342 23.02 -3.23 -36.90
C LEU A 342 22.98 -2.69 -35.47
N ALA A 343 23.56 -3.44 -34.51
CA ALA A 343 23.65 -3.07 -33.09
C ALA A 343 24.29 -1.68 -32.85
N THR A 344 25.13 -1.23 -33.78
CA THR A 344 25.87 0.04 -33.70
C THR A 344 25.14 1.22 -34.33
N ASP A 345 23.98 1.02 -34.95
CA ASP A 345 23.26 2.11 -35.61
C ASP A 345 22.48 2.95 -34.58
N PRO A 346 22.75 4.27 -34.47
CA PRO A 346 22.15 5.11 -33.45
C PRO A 346 20.73 5.57 -33.79
N LEU A 347 20.31 5.50 -35.06
CA LEU A 347 19.02 6.00 -35.55
C LEU A 347 17.97 4.88 -35.61
N ARG A 348 18.39 3.66 -35.93
CA ARG A 348 17.51 2.49 -36.11
C ARG A 348 16.84 2.10 -34.79
N TRP A 349 15.52 1.92 -34.85
CA TRP A 349 14.75 1.36 -33.73
C TRP A 349 14.57 -0.14 -33.91
N GLN A 350 14.61 -0.92 -32.84
CA GLN A 350 14.25 -2.33 -32.88
C GLN A 350 12.74 -2.50 -32.70
N ARG A 351 12.14 -1.78 -31.75
CA ARG A 351 10.73 -1.92 -31.38
C ARG A 351 10.12 -0.57 -31.00
N LEU A 352 8.83 -0.40 -31.28
CA LEU A 352 7.98 0.61 -30.67
C LEU A 352 7.07 -0.10 -29.65
N ILE A 353 6.98 0.43 -28.44
CA ILE A 353 6.23 -0.15 -27.32
C ILE A 353 5.19 0.87 -26.89
N VAL A 354 3.92 0.49 -26.95
CA VAL A 354 2.80 1.32 -26.49
C VAL A 354 2.04 0.52 -25.44
N ASP A 355 2.04 1.01 -24.20
CA ASP A 355 1.44 0.34 -23.04
C ASP A 355 0.36 1.24 -22.41
N ALA A 356 -0.39 0.72 -21.45
CA ALA A 356 -1.32 1.50 -20.67
C ALA A 356 -0.56 2.54 -19.82
N GLY A 357 -0.69 3.82 -20.18
CA GLY A 357 -0.08 4.94 -19.45
C GLY A 357 1.42 5.16 -19.71
N SER A 358 2.06 4.39 -20.58
CA SER A 358 3.46 4.62 -20.96
C SER A 358 3.75 4.21 -22.41
N ALA A 359 4.78 4.81 -23.00
CA ALA A 359 5.28 4.40 -24.30
C ALA A 359 6.82 4.47 -24.32
N GLY A 360 7.41 3.79 -25.28
CA GLY A 360 8.86 3.76 -25.44
C GLY A 360 9.24 3.24 -26.81
N TYR A 361 10.47 3.52 -27.23
CA TYR A 361 11.08 2.81 -28.34
C TYR A 361 12.38 2.17 -27.89
N GLN A 362 12.67 1.00 -28.41
CA GLN A 362 13.89 0.27 -28.13
C GLN A 362 14.91 0.52 -29.23
N ARG A 363 16.13 0.91 -28.84
CA ARG A 363 17.28 1.08 -29.74
C ARG A 363 17.93 -0.26 -30.05
N MET A 364 18.86 -0.26 -31.01
CA MET A 364 19.59 -1.47 -31.41
C MET A 364 20.55 -2.02 -30.35
N ASP A 365 20.87 -1.24 -29.32
CA ASP A 365 21.69 -1.66 -28.16
C ASP A 365 20.83 -2.18 -26.98
N ASP A 366 19.56 -2.50 -27.24
CA ASP A 366 18.52 -2.91 -26.29
C ASP A 366 18.04 -1.80 -25.33
N THR A 367 18.60 -0.59 -25.39
CA THR A 367 18.16 0.54 -24.53
C THR A 367 16.73 0.93 -24.88
N VAL A 368 15.85 0.94 -23.87
CA VAL A 368 14.49 1.46 -24.01
C VAL A 368 14.49 2.95 -23.65
N VAL A 369 14.07 3.78 -24.60
CA VAL A 369 13.91 5.23 -24.39
C VAL A 369 12.45 5.52 -24.09
N PRO A 370 12.11 6.04 -22.89
CA PRO A 370 10.74 6.38 -22.54
C PRO A 370 10.28 7.62 -23.30
N VAL A 371 9.06 7.55 -23.83
CA VAL A 371 8.38 8.67 -24.51
C VAL A 371 6.92 8.72 -24.09
N VAL A 372 6.29 9.87 -24.28
CA VAL A 372 4.83 9.97 -24.26
C VAL A 372 4.34 9.89 -25.70
N ALA A 373 3.43 8.96 -25.96
CA ALA A 373 2.78 8.80 -27.26
C ALA A 373 1.36 9.38 -27.20
N ALA A 374 1.07 10.37 -28.06
CA ALA A 374 -0.25 10.92 -28.24
C ALA A 374 -0.76 10.59 -29.64
N PHE A 375 -1.89 9.89 -29.72
CA PHE A 375 -2.56 9.55 -30.97
C PHE A 375 -3.67 10.52 -31.28
N ASP A 376 -3.64 11.10 -32.47
CA ASP A 376 -4.75 11.81 -33.08
C ASP A 376 -5.43 10.89 -34.09
N THR A 377 -6.59 10.37 -33.70
CA THR A 377 -7.38 9.43 -34.51
C THR A 377 -7.97 10.10 -35.76
N GLU A 378 -8.27 11.40 -35.71
CA GLU A 378 -8.83 12.11 -36.87
C GLU A 378 -7.73 12.40 -37.88
N ALA A 379 -6.60 12.94 -37.42
CA ALA A 379 -5.45 13.25 -38.27
C ALA A 379 -4.63 12.03 -38.68
N HIS A 380 -4.86 10.87 -38.06
CA HIS A 380 -4.06 9.65 -38.23
C HIS A 380 -2.57 9.93 -37.98
N THR A 381 -2.28 10.63 -36.88
CA THR A 381 -0.90 10.96 -36.49
C THR A 381 -0.58 10.47 -35.09
N MET A 382 0.68 10.13 -34.87
CA MET A 382 1.25 9.81 -33.56
C MET A 382 2.35 10.81 -33.27
N THR A 383 2.19 11.61 -32.22
CA THR A 383 3.24 12.50 -31.72
C THR A 383 3.94 11.83 -30.55
N LEU A 384 5.26 11.75 -30.64
CA LEU A 384 6.13 11.29 -29.58
C LEU A 384 6.84 12.48 -28.95
N THR A 385 6.78 12.56 -27.63
CA THR A 385 7.49 13.58 -26.86
C THR A 385 8.36 12.93 -25.79
N ALA A 386 9.46 13.58 -25.42
CA ALA A 386 10.34 13.10 -24.37
C ALA A 386 9.56 13.09 -23.04
N ALA A 387 9.77 12.05 -22.24
CA ALA A 387 9.22 12.01 -20.89
C ALA A 387 9.73 13.22 -20.08
N PRO A 388 8.86 13.98 -19.39
CA PRO A 388 9.28 15.13 -18.59
C PRO A 388 10.31 14.70 -17.54
N THR A 389 11.41 15.42 -17.42
CA THR A 389 12.43 15.17 -16.40
C THR A 389 12.14 15.85 -15.07
N ALA A 390 11.26 16.85 -15.05
CA ALA A 390 10.78 17.51 -13.85
C ALA A 390 9.29 17.95 -13.97
N PRO A 391 8.56 18.07 -12.85
CA PRO A 391 7.20 18.60 -12.86
C PRO A 391 7.15 20.02 -13.46
N GLY A 392 6.29 20.24 -14.44
CA GLY A 392 6.08 21.56 -15.08
C GLY A 392 7.01 21.87 -16.26
N GLU A 393 7.89 20.95 -16.65
CA GLU A 393 8.70 21.07 -17.87
C GLU A 393 7.85 20.75 -19.10
N ALA A 394 7.91 21.60 -20.14
CA ALA A 394 7.21 21.35 -21.39
C ALA A 394 7.89 20.16 -22.11
N PRO A 395 7.14 19.13 -22.50
CA PRO A 395 7.74 17.93 -23.09
C PRO A 395 8.36 18.27 -24.45
N ALA A 396 9.65 17.96 -24.62
CA ALA A 396 10.36 18.21 -25.86
C ALA A 396 9.82 17.26 -26.96
N ALA A 397 9.46 17.81 -28.11
CA ALA A 397 9.01 16.99 -29.24
C ALA A 397 10.16 16.10 -29.74
N VAL A 398 9.89 14.80 -29.85
CA VAL A 398 10.82 13.84 -30.45
C VAL A 398 10.53 13.75 -31.94
N THR A 399 9.26 13.47 -32.30
CA THR A 399 8.82 13.36 -33.69
C THR A 399 7.29 13.28 -33.78
N THR A 400 6.75 13.54 -34.96
CA THR A 400 5.37 13.22 -35.32
C THR A 400 5.38 12.31 -36.54
N PHE A 401 4.71 11.17 -36.42
CA PHE A 401 4.51 10.23 -37.52
C PHE A 401 3.09 10.34 -38.06
N VAL A 402 2.96 10.30 -39.39
CA VAL A 402 1.74 9.87 -40.06
C VAL A 402 1.65 8.35 -39.91
N VAL A 403 0.48 7.89 -39.46
CA VAL A 403 0.20 6.51 -39.11
C VAL A 403 -0.67 5.90 -40.19
N ASP A 404 -0.19 4.80 -40.77
CA ASP A 404 -0.92 4.00 -41.74
C ASP A 404 -1.00 2.56 -41.21
N ARG A 405 -2.22 2.02 -41.10
CA ARG A 405 -2.48 0.71 -40.49
C ARG A 405 -3.07 -0.24 -41.55
N PRO A 406 -2.23 -0.82 -42.43
CA PRO A 406 -2.70 -1.64 -43.55
C PRO A 406 -3.33 -2.97 -43.12
N ALA A 407 -3.04 -3.44 -41.90
CA ALA A 407 -3.67 -4.61 -41.28
C ALA A 407 -3.65 -4.45 -39.76
N GLU A 408 -4.38 -5.31 -39.03
CA GLU A 408 -4.43 -5.22 -37.56
C GLU A 408 -3.05 -5.39 -36.90
N ASP A 409 -2.22 -6.25 -37.50
CA ASP A 409 -0.88 -6.63 -37.06
C ASP A 409 0.25 -5.91 -37.82
N ARG A 410 -0.08 -4.99 -38.74
CA ARG A 410 0.91 -4.25 -39.52
C ARG A 410 0.71 -2.75 -39.42
N LEU A 411 1.81 -2.04 -39.23
CA LEU A 411 1.84 -0.60 -39.04
C LEU A 411 2.93 0.01 -39.92
N ALA A 412 2.64 1.13 -40.57
CA ALA A 412 3.61 1.94 -41.28
C ALA A 412 3.63 3.34 -40.69
N LEU A 413 4.82 3.81 -40.32
CA LEU A 413 5.03 5.14 -39.75
C LEU A 413 5.90 5.95 -40.70
N ARG A 414 5.45 7.15 -41.06
CA ARG A 414 6.17 8.09 -41.93
C ARG A 414 6.34 9.41 -41.22
N GLY A 415 7.57 9.90 -41.09
CA GLY A 415 7.84 11.12 -40.33
C GLY A 415 9.31 11.52 -40.43
N GLU A 416 9.78 12.28 -39.46
CA GLU A 416 11.14 12.80 -39.42
C GLU A 416 11.80 12.44 -38.09
N LEU A 417 12.99 11.84 -38.13
CA LEU A 417 13.81 11.54 -36.95
C LEU A 417 15.18 12.21 -37.13
N ASP A 418 15.61 13.00 -36.14
CA ASP A 418 16.89 13.73 -36.16
C ASP A 418 17.14 14.53 -37.45
N GLY A 419 16.11 15.21 -37.96
CA GLY A 419 16.22 16.00 -39.19
C GLY A 419 16.09 15.20 -40.49
N ARG A 420 15.89 13.87 -40.42
CA ARG A 420 15.89 12.98 -41.58
C ARG A 420 14.51 12.36 -41.81
N PRO A 421 13.95 12.41 -43.02
CA PRO A 421 12.74 11.68 -43.37
C PRO A 421 12.96 10.17 -43.20
N VAL A 422 12.08 9.54 -42.43
CA VAL A 422 12.10 8.10 -42.17
C VAL A 422 10.77 7.44 -42.53
N THR A 423 10.85 6.18 -42.93
CA THR A 423 9.68 5.29 -43.03
C THR A 423 9.98 3.98 -42.34
N LEU A 424 9.12 3.59 -41.40
CA LEU A 424 9.20 2.37 -40.63
C LEU A 424 8.03 1.46 -41.00
N THR A 425 8.32 0.20 -41.28
CA THR A 425 7.31 -0.87 -41.35
C THR A 425 7.44 -1.69 -40.07
N LEU A 426 6.33 -1.92 -39.37
CA LEU A 426 6.29 -2.64 -38.11
C LEU A 426 5.26 -3.76 -38.14
N THR A 427 5.56 -4.83 -37.41
CA THR A 427 4.67 -5.96 -37.20
C THR A 427 4.39 -6.11 -35.71
N ARG A 428 3.14 -6.36 -35.33
CA ARG A 428 2.76 -6.55 -33.93
C ARG A 428 3.28 -7.90 -33.44
N LEU A 429 3.99 -7.88 -32.31
CA LEU A 429 4.44 -9.08 -31.62
C LEU A 429 3.28 -9.72 -30.85
N ASP A 430 3.16 -11.04 -30.94
CA ASP A 430 2.24 -11.80 -30.09
C ASP A 430 2.75 -11.78 -28.64
N LEU A 431 2.01 -11.12 -27.75
CA LEU A 431 2.39 -11.00 -26.34
C LEU A 431 2.32 -12.33 -25.59
N ASP A 432 1.53 -13.30 -26.08
CA ASP A 432 1.42 -14.61 -25.44
C ASP A 432 2.57 -15.55 -25.86
N SER A 433 3.44 -15.10 -26.78
CA SER A 433 4.70 -15.77 -27.09
C SER A 433 5.74 -15.67 -25.96
N PHE A 434 5.59 -14.71 -25.04
CA PHE A 434 6.44 -14.62 -23.85
C PHE A 434 6.04 -15.70 -22.84
N PRO A 435 6.96 -16.59 -22.40
CA PRO A 435 6.64 -17.65 -21.44
C PRO A 435 6.00 -17.14 -20.14
N LEU A 436 6.41 -15.97 -19.64
CA LEU A 436 5.86 -15.35 -18.42
C LEU A 436 4.35 -15.06 -18.54
N ARG A 437 3.88 -14.76 -19.75
CA ARG A 437 2.49 -14.38 -20.03
C ARG A 437 1.67 -15.54 -20.60
N GLY A 438 2.24 -16.29 -21.54
CA GLY A 438 1.56 -17.40 -22.21
C GLY A 438 1.43 -18.68 -21.37
N THR A 439 2.17 -18.81 -20.26
CA THR A 439 2.11 -20.01 -19.41
C THR A 439 0.96 -19.92 -18.41
N GLY A 440 -0.15 -20.59 -18.73
CA GLY A 440 -1.29 -20.74 -17.82
C GLY A 440 -1.14 -21.87 -16.79
N PHE A 441 -2.12 -21.98 -15.89
CA PHE A 441 -2.21 -23.03 -14.88
C PHE A 441 -2.39 -24.43 -15.51
N ARG A 442 -1.67 -25.43 -14.98
CA ARG A 442 -1.78 -26.84 -15.38
C ARG A 442 -1.78 -27.73 -14.13
N TRP A 443 -2.78 -28.59 -14.00
CA TRP A 443 -2.84 -29.58 -12.91
C TRP A 443 -1.76 -30.67 -13.02
N VAL A 444 -1.45 -31.10 -14.25
CA VAL A 444 -0.46 -32.14 -14.52
C VAL A 444 0.71 -31.53 -15.27
N GLN A 445 1.90 -31.61 -14.66
CA GLN A 445 3.14 -31.12 -15.23
C GLN A 445 4.20 -32.22 -15.12
N ASN A 446 4.42 -32.96 -16.21
CA ASN A 446 5.35 -34.10 -16.21
C ASN A 446 6.81 -33.69 -16.01
N ASN A 447 7.16 -32.45 -16.39
CA ASN A 447 8.48 -31.85 -16.17
C ASN A 447 8.32 -30.37 -15.79
N PRO A 448 9.11 -29.84 -14.83
CA PRO A 448 9.19 -28.40 -14.58
C PRO A 448 9.51 -27.64 -15.87
N TYR A 449 8.81 -26.53 -16.11
CA TYR A 449 9.06 -25.64 -17.25
C TYR A 449 9.71 -24.37 -16.72
N VAL A 450 10.95 -24.10 -17.14
CA VAL A 450 11.78 -23.00 -16.63
C VAL A 450 12.12 -21.95 -17.69
N GLY A 451 11.54 -22.08 -18.90
CA GLY A 451 11.93 -21.32 -20.10
C GLY A 451 12.36 -22.26 -21.20
#